data_AF-A0A1G1IGH5-F1
#
_entry.id   AF-A0A1G1IGH5-F1
#
_cell.length_a   1.000
_cell.length_b   1.000
_cell.length_c   1.000
_cell.angle_alpha   90.00
_cell.angle_beta   90.00
_cell.angle_gamma   90.00
#
_symmetry.space_group_name_H-M   'P 1'
#
loop_
_entity.id
_entity.type
_entity.pdbx_description
1 polymer ?
#
loop_
_entity_poly.entity_id
_entity_poly.type
_entity_poly.pdbx_seq_one_letter_code
_entity_poly.pdbx_strand_id
1 'polypeptide(L)'
;MCPLLNGDRLAIAYNEFCAPTLEEAVEELIKEGTGDITVVSSMFTAGGSHAEIEIPETVEHLKRTHPGIAIRYAWPFDKSLVAGMLATHLAQFQQRKV
;
A
#
# COMPACT_ATOMS: atom_id res chain seq x y z
N MET A 1 1.71 1.76 -18.44
CA MET A 1 0.90 2.78 -17.74
C MET A 1 1.79 3.40 -16.68
N CYS A 2 1.92 4.72 -16.59
CA CYS A 2 2.67 5.35 -15.51
C CYS A 2 1.85 5.30 -14.22
N PRO A 3 2.48 5.11 -13.04
CA PRO A 3 1.78 5.18 -11.76
C PRO A 3 1.07 6.53 -11.62
N LEU A 4 -0.16 6.52 -11.08
CA LEU A 4 -0.95 7.72 -10.80
C LEU A 4 -0.48 8.41 -9.50
N LEU A 5 0.82 8.70 -9.43
CA LEU A 5 1.51 9.16 -8.22
C LEU A 5 2.18 10.53 -8.41
N ASN A 6 1.80 11.30 -9.45
CA ASN A 6 2.30 12.65 -9.68
C ASN A 6 3.85 12.82 -9.68
N GLY A 7 4.58 11.76 -10.03
CA GLY A 7 6.04 11.75 -10.06
C GLY A 7 6.70 11.12 -8.82
N ASP A 8 5.93 10.77 -7.79
CA ASP A 8 6.44 10.04 -6.63
C ASP A 8 6.97 8.66 -7.04
N ARG A 9 7.95 8.18 -6.28
CA ARG A 9 8.53 6.85 -6.47
C ARG A 9 7.53 5.77 -6.04
N LEU A 10 7.49 4.68 -6.81
CA LEU A 10 6.72 3.48 -6.48
C LEU A 10 7.69 2.34 -6.19
N ALA A 11 7.59 1.78 -4.99
CA ALA A 11 8.18 0.49 -4.65
C ALA A 11 7.06 -0.53 -4.40
N ILE A 12 7.30 -1.77 -4.80
CA ILE A 12 6.41 -2.90 -4.49
C ILE A 12 7.04 -3.64 -3.32
N ALA A 13 6.22 -4.08 -2.38
CA ALA A 13 6.62 -4.94 -1.27
C ALA A 13 5.60 -6.07 -1.11
N TYR A 14 6.07 -7.21 -0.63
CA TYR A 14 5.26 -8.40 -0.37
C TYR A 14 5.25 -8.69 1.13
N ASN A 15 4.06 -9.02 1.67
CA ASN A 15 3.90 -9.35 3.09
C ASN A 15 4.51 -10.72 3.44
N GLU A 16 4.44 -11.67 2.50
CA GLU A 16 4.90 -13.04 2.70
C GLU A 16 5.28 -13.69 1.37
N PHE A 17 6.04 -14.80 1.46
CA PHE A 17 6.44 -15.71 0.38
C PHE A 17 7.28 -15.14 -0.76
N CYS A 18 7.37 -13.82 -0.89
CA CYS A 18 8.02 -13.13 -2.00
C CYS A 18 8.91 -12.00 -1.48
N ALA A 19 9.82 -11.59 -2.35
CA ALA A 19 10.70 -10.44 -2.14
C ALA A 19 10.40 -9.36 -3.21
N PRO A 20 10.63 -8.08 -2.89
CA PRO A 20 11.18 -7.59 -1.63
C PRO A 20 10.14 -7.57 -0.49
N THR A 21 10.61 -7.73 0.75
CA THR A 21 9.78 -7.47 1.93
C THR A 21 9.50 -5.97 2.08
N LEU A 22 8.61 -5.59 3.00
CA LEU A 22 8.35 -4.18 3.28
C LEU A 22 9.60 -3.45 3.79
N GLU A 23 10.39 -4.08 4.64
CA GLU A 23 11.64 -3.54 5.15
C GLU A 23 12.66 -3.33 4.03
N GLU A 24 12.83 -4.33 3.15
CA GLU A 24 13.76 -4.24 2.02
C GLU A 24 13.36 -3.11 1.06
N ALA A 25 12.06 -2.99 0.73
CA ALA A 25 11.56 -1.94 -0.14
C ALA A 25 11.74 -0.54 0.47
N VAL A 26 11.51 -0.40 1.78
CA VAL A 26 11.70 0.88 2.50
C VAL A 26 13.17 1.26 2.57
N GLU A 27 14.05 0.30 2.87
CA GLU A 27 15.48 0.53 2.94
C GLU A 27 16.06 0.98 1.59
N GLU A 28 15.62 0.38 0.47
CA GLU A 28 16.02 0.83 -0.87
C GLU A 28 15.53 2.26 -1.16
N LEU A 29 14.28 2.59 -0.81
CA LEU A 29 13.77 3.96 -0.96
C LEU A 29 14.58 4.99 -0.13
N ILE A 30 14.98 4.62 1.09
CA ILE A 30 15.81 5.46 1.96
C ILE A 30 17.20 5.66 1.35
N LYS A 31 17.84 4.60 0.83
CA LYS A 31 19.15 4.69 0.14
C LYS A 31 19.09 5.60 -1.09
N GLU A 32 17.95 5.63 -1.78
CA GLU A 32 17.69 6.55 -2.89
C GLU A 32 17.43 8.00 -2.46
N GLY A 33 17.41 8.28 -1.16
CA GLY A 33 17.22 9.62 -0.60
C GLY A 33 15.77 9.99 -0.31
N THR A 34 14.85 9.02 -0.27
CA THR A 34 13.44 9.26 0.06
C THR A 34 13.28 9.53 1.57
N GLY A 35 12.80 10.71 1.93
CA GLY A 35 12.56 11.12 3.32
C GLY A 35 11.11 10.99 3.82
N ASP A 36 10.16 10.76 2.91
CA ASP A 36 8.74 10.59 3.21
C ASP A 36 8.19 9.39 2.43
N ILE A 37 7.69 8.38 3.14
CA ILE A 37 7.22 7.10 2.61
C ILE A 37 5.82 6.84 3.14
N THR A 38 4.87 6.64 2.23
CA THR A 38 3.52 6.18 2.57
C THR A 38 3.31 4.77 2.06
N VAL A 39 3.11 3.83 2.99
CA VAL A 39 2.79 2.44 2.72
C VAL A 39 1.29 2.31 2.50
N VAL A 40 0.89 1.60 1.44
CA VAL A 40 -0.50 1.29 1.14
C VAL A 40 -0.63 -0.19 0.79
N SER A 41 -1.65 -0.85 1.32
CA SER A 41 -1.92 -2.28 1.06
C SER A 41 -2.96 -2.46 -0.05
N SER A 42 -2.88 -3.55 -0.79
CA SER A 42 -3.93 -3.99 -1.72
C SER A 42 -5.09 -4.71 -1.03
N MET A 43 -4.97 -4.99 0.28
CA MET A 43 -6.03 -5.56 1.10
C MET A 43 -7.02 -4.46 1.52
N PHE A 44 -7.92 -4.09 0.60
CA PHE A 44 -8.81 -2.93 0.76
C PHE A 44 -9.85 -3.05 1.88
N THR A 45 -10.13 -4.27 2.34
CA THR A 45 -11.19 -4.56 3.31
C THR A 45 -10.61 -5.14 4.61
N ALA A 46 -11.23 -4.78 5.73
CA ALA A 46 -10.96 -5.37 7.04
C ALA A 46 -11.27 -6.88 7.08
N GLY A 47 -10.69 -7.60 8.04
CA GLY A 47 -10.97 -9.02 8.29
C GLY A 47 -9.80 -9.99 8.12
N GLY A 48 -8.56 -9.49 8.05
CA GLY A 48 -7.34 -10.32 7.98
C GLY A 48 -6.19 -9.72 8.79
N SER A 49 -5.32 -10.56 9.35
CA SER A 49 -4.22 -10.14 10.24
C SER A 49 -3.19 -9.27 9.54
N HIS A 50 -2.92 -9.51 8.26
CA HIS A 50 -1.86 -8.83 7.54
C HIS A 50 -2.03 -7.30 7.54
N ALA A 51 -3.20 -6.80 7.10
CA ALA A 51 -3.44 -5.38 7.00
C ALA A 51 -3.69 -4.70 8.36
N GLU A 52 -4.20 -5.45 9.34
CA GLU A 52 -4.65 -4.92 10.64
C GLU A 52 -3.58 -4.97 11.72
N ILE A 53 -2.62 -5.90 11.60
CA ILE A 53 -1.64 -6.21 12.66
C ILE A 53 -0.23 -6.21 12.07
N GLU A 54 0.06 -7.09 11.11
CA GLU A 54 1.43 -7.36 10.68
C GLU A 54 2.08 -6.16 9.98
N ILE A 55 1.41 -5.58 8.97
CA ILE A 55 1.92 -4.40 8.25
C ILE A 55 2.10 -3.21 9.21
N PRO A 56 1.12 -2.85 10.07
CA PRO A 56 1.33 -1.85 11.12
C PRO A 56 2.54 -2.12 12.01
N GLU A 57 2.74 -3.36 12.47
CA GLU A 57 3.87 -3.74 13.33
C GLU A 57 5.21 -3.53 12.62
N THR A 58 5.32 -3.94 11.36
CA THR A 58 6.51 -3.69 10.53
C THR A 58 6.74 -2.18 10.32
N VAL A 59 5.68 -1.41 10.04
CA VAL A 59 5.79 0.05 9.89
C VAL A 59 6.28 0.72 11.19
N GLU A 60 5.77 0.30 12.35
CA GLU A 60 6.23 0.79 13.65
C GLU A 60 7.68 0.37 13.94
N HIS A 61 8.10 -0.82 13.52
CA HIS A 61 9.50 -1.21 13.59
C HIS A 61 10.39 -0.30 12.75
N LEU A 62 10.03 -0.05 11.49
CA LEU A 62 10.78 0.82 10.58
C LEU A 62 10.86 2.26 11.09
N LYS A 63 9.79 2.81 11.65
CA LYS A 63 9.82 4.13 12.30
C LYS A 63 10.84 4.22 13.44
N ARG A 64 10.96 3.16 14.25
CA ARG A 64 11.95 3.12 15.34
C ARG A 64 13.38 3.01 14.81
N THR A 65 13.58 2.24 13.74
CA THR A 65 14.89 2.04 13.12
C THR A 65 15.35 3.27 12.32
N HIS A 66 14.42 4.04 11.75
CA HIS A 66 14.70 5.22 10.92
C HIS A 66 13.98 6.48 11.43
N PRO A 67 14.35 7.04 12.60
CA PRO A 67 13.63 8.15 13.22
C PRO A 67 13.67 9.47 12.42
N GLY A 68 14.57 9.57 11.43
CA GLY A 68 14.66 10.73 10.53
C GLY A 68 13.78 10.64 9.27
N ILE A 69 13.08 9.51 9.06
CA ILE A 69 12.24 9.26 7.89
C ILE A 69 10.77 9.30 8.29
N ALA A 70 9.96 10.04 7.55
CA ALA A 70 8.51 10.07 7.77
C ALA A 70 7.87 8.84 7.12
N ILE A 71 7.52 7.83 7.92
CA ILE A 71 6.87 6.62 7.43
C ILE A 71 5.42 6.59 7.90
N ARG A 72 4.46 6.41 7.00
CA ARG A 72 3.02 6.33 7.31
C ARG A 72 2.40 5.09 6.69
N TYR A 73 1.34 4.59 7.32
CA TYR A 73 0.53 3.51 6.76
C TYR A 73 -0.87 4.05 6.44
N ALA A 74 -1.25 4.03 5.17
CA ALA A 74 -2.52 4.56 4.66
C ALA A 74 -3.63 3.50 4.78
N TRP A 75 -4.04 3.23 6.02
CA TRP A 75 -5.09 2.28 6.36
C TRP A 75 -5.81 2.72 7.64
N PRO A 76 -7.13 2.47 7.82
CA PRO A 76 -8.05 1.76 6.91
C PRO A 76 -8.53 2.61 5.73
N PHE A 77 -9.03 1.93 4.68
CA PHE A 77 -9.66 2.59 3.54
C PHE A 77 -11.09 3.06 3.85
N ASP A 78 -11.52 4.14 3.19
CA ASP A 78 -12.92 4.53 3.14
C ASP A 78 -13.73 3.48 2.36
N LYS A 79 -14.67 2.84 3.07
CA LYS A 79 -15.49 1.75 2.52
C LYS A 79 -16.37 2.21 1.36
N SER A 80 -16.87 3.45 1.38
CA SER A 80 -17.70 4.00 0.31
C SER A 80 -16.90 4.22 -0.96
N LEU A 81 -15.64 4.65 -0.85
CA LEU A 81 -14.74 4.77 -2.01
C LEU A 81 -14.41 3.39 -2.60
N VAL A 82 -14.10 2.40 -1.76
CA VAL A 82 -13.83 1.02 -2.22
C VAL A 82 -15.07 0.43 -2.91
N ALA A 83 -16.24 0.56 -2.29
CA ALA A 83 -17.49 0.08 -2.89
C ALA A 83 -17.81 0.78 -4.21
N GLY A 84 -17.59 2.10 -4.30
CA GLY A 84 -17.78 2.87 -5.53
C GLY A 84 -16.84 2.43 -6.67
N MET A 85 -15.57 2.16 -6.35
CA MET A 85 -14.58 1.62 -7.30
C MET A 85 -15.04 0.26 -7.86
N LEU A 86 -15.43 -0.66 -6.97
CA LEU A 86 -15.91 -2.00 -7.37
C LEU A 86 -17.20 -1.92 -8.20
N ALA A 87 -18.16 -1.09 -7.79
CA ALA A 87 -19.42 -0.89 -8.53
C ALA A 87 -19.17 -0.31 -9.94
N THR A 88 -18.28 0.68 -10.04
CA THR A 88 -17.87 1.26 -11.33
C THR A 88 -17.25 0.21 -12.24
N HIS A 89 -16.40 -0.65 -11.70
CA HIS A 89 -15.78 -1.73 -12.46
C HIS A 89 -16.82 -2.74 -12.98
N LEU A 90 -17.74 -3.19 -12.12
CA LEU A 90 -18.80 -4.14 -12.50
C LEU A 90 -19.71 -3.60 -13.62
N ALA A 91 -20.04 -2.30 -13.58
CA ALA A 91 -20.89 -1.67 -14.58
C ALA A 91 -20.31 -1.79 -16.02
N GLN A 92 -18.99 -1.86 -16.16
CA GLN A 92 -18.32 -2.03 -17.46
C GLN A 92 -18.62 -3.38 -18.12
N PHE A 93 -18.94 -4.41 -17.32
CA PHE A 93 -19.21 -5.77 -17.80
C PHE A 93 -20.71 -6.07 -17.92
N GLN A 94 -21.57 -5.25 -17.33
CA GLN A 94 -23.02 -5.43 -17.38
C GLN A 94 -23.67 -4.93 -18.69
N GLN A 95 -22.94 -4.19 -19.54
CA GLN A 95 -23.44 -3.72 -20.85
C GLN A 95 -23.20 -4.68 -22.03
N ARG A 96 -22.96 -5.97 -21.78
CA ARG A 96 -23.02 -7.01 -22.82
C ARG A 96 -24.31 -7.81 -22.70
N LYS A 97 -25.44 -7.21 -23.09
CA LYS A 97 -26.58 -7.95 -23.63
C LYS A 97 -26.53 -7.75 -25.14
N VAL A 98 -26.07 -8.78 -25.85
CA VAL A 98 -26.37 -8.97 -27.28
C VAL A 98 -27.83 -9.34 -27.39
#